data_AF-A0A9D5I2C1-F1
#
_entry.id   AF-A0A9D5I2C1-F1
#
_cell.length_a   1.000
_cell.length_b   1.000
_cell.length_c   1.000
_cell.angle_alpha   90.00
_cell.angle_beta   90.00
_cell.angle_gamma   90.00
#
_symmetry.space_group_name_H-M   'P 1'
#
loop_
_entity.id
_entity.type
_entity.pdbx_description
1 polymer ?
#
loop_
_entity_poly.entity_id
_entity_poly.type
_entity_poly.pdbx_seq_one_letter_code
_entity_poly.pdbx_strand_id
1 'polypeptide(L)'
;MQKKSILASTYWMVIVAGFVTGMGNGSVFGAALMCWMGRGNMQDWGGVGSASYIPTTFNGLMTFWMLLFGLAFTLMLALAMQRHDIVENGHRY
;
A
#
# COMPACT_ATOMS: atom_id res chain seq x y z
N MET A 1 -5.33 -9.42 34.11
CA MET A 1 -5.35 -9.74 32.66
C MET A 1 -4.42 -8.78 31.95
N GLN A 2 -3.29 -9.25 31.41
CA GLN A 2 -2.38 -8.43 30.61
C GLN A 2 -3.10 -8.07 29.30
N LYS A 3 -3.39 -6.78 29.09
CA LYS A 3 -4.04 -6.34 27.84
C LYS A 3 -3.07 -6.61 26.69
N LYS A 4 -3.55 -7.28 25.64
CA LYS A 4 -2.77 -7.49 24.41
C LYS A 4 -2.40 -6.13 23.80
N SER A 5 -1.19 -6.01 23.25
CA SER A 5 -0.77 -4.84 22.49
C SER A 5 -1.79 -4.51 21.39
N ILE A 6 -2.06 -3.23 21.17
CA ILE A 6 -2.99 -2.76 20.12
C ILE A 6 -2.59 -3.31 18.75
N LEU A 7 -1.29 -3.39 18.44
CA LEU A 7 -0.82 -3.97 17.19
C LEU A 7 -1.21 -5.45 17.08
N ALA A 8 -1.06 -6.21 18.16
CA ALA A 8 -1.39 -7.64 18.17
C ALA A 8 -2.89 -7.90 18.01
N SER A 9 -3.75 -7.00 18.50
CA SER A 9 -5.21 -7.10 18.34
C SER A 9 -5.70 -6.61 16.97
N THR A 10 -4.95 -5.72 16.31
CA THR A 10 -5.34 -5.07 15.04
C THR A 10 -4.54 -5.55 13.82
N TYR A 11 -3.67 -6.55 13.97
CA TYR A 11 -2.74 -7.03 12.93
C TYR A 11 -3.37 -7.18 11.53
N TRP A 12 -4.50 -7.88 11.42
CA TRP A 12 -5.17 -8.07 10.12
C TRP A 12 -5.72 -6.77 9.54
N MET A 13 -6.23 -5.88 10.40
CA MET A 13 -6.70 -4.55 9.97
C MET A 13 -5.54 -3.70 9.47
N VAL A 14 -4.38 -3.77 10.13
CA VAL A 14 -3.17 -3.06 9.67
C VAL A 14 -2.77 -3.53 8.27
N ILE A 15 -2.78 -4.84 8.02
CA ILE A 15 -2.44 -5.40 6.70
C ILE A 15 -3.47 -4.98 5.67
N VAL A 16 -4.76 -5.25 5.89
CA VAL A 16 -5.80 -5.00 4.88
C VAL A 16 -5.97 -3.51 4.64
N ALA A 17 -6.16 -2.71 5.69
CA ALA A 17 -6.38 -1.27 5.54
C ALA A 17 -5.13 -0.57 4.99
N GLY A 18 -3.94 -0.92 5.49
CA GLY A 18 -2.68 -0.37 4.99
C GLY A 18 -2.46 -0.67 3.52
N PHE A 19 -2.65 -1.94 3.13
CA PHE A 19 -2.34 -2.38 1.77
C PHE A 19 -3.38 -1.86 0.77
N VAL A 20 -4.68 -1.93 1.08
CA VAL A 20 -5.74 -1.42 0.20
C VAL A 20 -5.63 0.10 0.05
N THR A 21 -5.39 0.83 1.14
CA THR A 21 -5.21 2.29 1.09
C THR A 21 -3.96 2.65 0.28
N GLY A 22 -2.84 1.97 0.52
CA GLY A 22 -1.61 2.19 -0.23
C GLY A 22 -1.76 1.87 -1.72
N MET A 23 -2.37 0.74 -2.08
CA MET A 23 -2.65 0.39 -3.48
C MET A 23 -3.57 1.43 -4.15
N GLY A 24 -4.59 1.92 -3.46
CA GLY A 24 -5.46 2.99 -3.97
C GLY A 24 -4.71 4.30 -4.25
N ASN A 25 -3.79 4.70 -3.37
CA ASN A 25 -2.95 5.88 -3.62
C ASN A 25 -1.92 5.64 -4.73
N GLY A 26 -1.34 4.43 -4.78
CA GLY A 26 -0.39 4.02 -5.81
C GLY A 26 -1.01 3.99 -7.21
N SER A 27 -2.30 3.67 -7.35
CA SER A 27 -3.00 3.70 -8.64
C SER A 27 -3.21 5.14 -9.13
N VAL A 28 -3.55 6.08 -8.23
CA VAL A 28 -3.66 7.51 -8.55
C VAL A 28 -2.30 8.06 -8.97
N PHE A 29 -1.24 7.74 -8.23
CA PHE A 29 0.12 8.11 -8.58
C PHE A 29 0.53 7.54 -9.95
N GLY A 30 0.28 6.24 -10.17
CA GLY A 30 0.54 5.57 -11.44
C GLY A 30 -0.18 6.25 -12.60
N ALA A 31 -1.49 6.52 -12.46
CA ALA A 31 -2.27 7.20 -13.48
C ALA A 31 -1.72 8.61 -13.80
N ALA A 32 -1.34 9.38 -12.78
CA ALA A 32 -0.73 10.70 -12.98
C ALA A 32 0.61 10.61 -13.73
N LEU A 33 1.47 9.66 -13.34
CA LEU A 33 2.74 9.40 -14.01
C LEU A 33 2.53 9.04 -15.49
N MET A 34 1.53 8.21 -15.79
CA MET A 34 1.20 7.84 -17.17
C MET A 34 0.65 9.03 -17.97
N CYS A 35 -0.14 9.91 -17.35
CA CYS A 35 -0.58 11.15 -17.99
C CYS A 35 0.58 12.08 -18.33
N TRP A 36 1.63 12.13 -17.51
CA TRP A 36 2.83 12.94 -17.76
C TRP A 36 3.79 12.33 -18.77
N MET A 37 3.99 11.01 -18.74
CA MET A 37 4.91 10.32 -19.65
C MET A 37 4.32 10.11 -21.06
N GLY A 38 3.00 10.29 -21.21
CA GLY A 38 2.28 10.00 -22.44
C GLY A 38 1.92 8.52 -22.56
N ARG A 39 0.97 8.19 -23.45
CA ARG A 39 0.52 6.80 -23.64
C ARG A 39 1.50 6.05 -24.54
N GLY A 40 2.10 4.97 -24.03
CA GLY A 40 2.84 3.99 -24.82
C GLY A 40 1.95 3.25 -25.83
N ASN A 41 2.56 2.40 -26.66
CA ASN A 41 1.85 1.66 -27.70
C ASN A 41 0.84 0.68 -27.06
N MET A 42 -0.31 0.44 -27.70
CA MET A 42 -1.35 -0.45 -27.13
C MET A 42 -0.85 -1.88 -26.90
N GLN A 43 0.15 -2.31 -27.66
CA GLN A 43 0.83 -3.61 -27.52
C GLN A 43 1.56 -3.74 -26.17
N ASP A 44 2.00 -2.62 -25.60
CA ASP A 44 2.69 -2.55 -24.31
C ASP A 44 1.73 -2.30 -23.14
N TRP A 45 0.41 -2.38 -23.37
CA TRP A 45 -0.58 -2.07 -22.33
C TRP A 45 -0.48 -3.02 -21.14
N GLY A 46 -0.23 -4.31 -21.38
CA GLY A 46 -0.05 -5.31 -20.32
C GLY A 46 -1.29 -5.56 -19.45
N GLY A 47 -2.51 -5.28 -19.92
CA GLY A 47 -3.72 -5.33 -19.09
C GLY A 47 -4.31 -6.72 -18.80
N VAL A 48 -3.66 -7.82 -19.22
CA VAL A 48 -4.24 -9.17 -19.16
C VAL A 48 -3.32 -10.15 -18.44
N GLY A 49 -3.86 -10.86 -17.46
CA GLY A 49 -3.19 -11.95 -16.77
C GLY A 49 -1.87 -11.52 -16.10
N SER A 50 -0.82 -12.30 -16.31
CA SER A 50 0.51 -12.03 -15.75
C SER A 50 1.21 -10.80 -16.35
N ALA A 51 0.78 -10.34 -17.54
CA ALA A 51 1.33 -9.14 -18.15
C ALA A 51 1.11 -7.89 -17.28
N SER A 52 0.04 -7.88 -16.47
CA SER A 52 -0.28 -6.83 -15.50
C SER A 52 0.75 -6.68 -14.39
N TYR A 53 1.74 -7.57 -14.29
CA TYR A 53 2.81 -7.53 -13.28
C TYR A 53 4.19 -7.31 -13.90
N ILE A 54 4.29 -7.10 -15.21
CA ILE A 54 5.55 -6.82 -15.91
C ILE A 54 5.82 -5.32 -15.86
N PRO A 55 6.81 -4.81 -15.09
CA PRO A 55 6.96 -3.38 -14.82
C PRO A 55 7.26 -2.51 -16.04
N THR A 56 7.70 -3.11 -17.15
CA THR A 56 7.96 -2.42 -18.42
C THR A 56 6.71 -2.20 -19.27
N THR A 57 5.57 -2.81 -18.90
CA THR A 57 4.28 -2.56 -19.53
C THR A 57 3.54 -1.43 -18.82
N PHE A 58 2.58 -0.80 -19.50
CA PHE A 58 1.77 0.28 -18.93
C PHE A 58 1.07 -0.14 -17.63
N ASN A 59 0.30 -1.23 -17.67
CA ASN A 59 -0.46 -1.70 -16.51
C ASN A 59 0.45 -2.33 -15.45
N GLY A 60 1.55 -2.95 -15.86
CA GLY A 60 2.53 -3.49 -14.93
C GLY A 60 3.32 -2.43 -14.17
N LEU A 61 3.62 -1.28 -14.80
CA LEU A 61 4.21 -0.14 -14.10
C LEU A 61 3.23 0.43 -13.06
N MET A 62 1.94 0.57 -13.40
CA MET A 62 0.94 0.97 -12.41
C MET A 62 0.81 -0.04 -11.26
N THR A 63 0.75 -1.33 -11.58
CA THR A 63 0.67 -2.39 -10.58
C THR A 63 1.89 -2.42 -9.66
N PHE A 64 3.08 -2.16 -10.20
CA PHE A 64 4.31 -1.99 -9.40
C PHE A 64 4.15 -0.87 -8.37
N TRP A 65 3.69 0.32 -8.79
CA TRP A 65 3.46 1.43 -7.86
C TRP A 65 2.38 1.13 -6.84
N MET A 66 1.30 0.46 -7.22
CA MET A 66 0.26 0.01 -6.30
C MET A 66 0.82 -0.91 -5.21
N LEU A 67 1.62 -1.92 -5.58
CA LEU A 67 2.22 -2.85 -4.62
C LEU A 67 3.23 -2.15 -3.70
N LEU A 68 4.06 -1.26 -4.27
CA LEU A 68 5.06 -0.51 -3.50
C LEU A 68 4.40 0.41 -2.46
N PHE A 69 3.37 1.17 -2.88
CA PHE A 69 2.63 2.04 -1.96
C PHE A 69 1.83 1.22 -0.95
N GLY A 70 1.23 0.09 -1.36
CA GLY A 70 0.57 -0.87 -0.48
C GLY A 70 1.48 -1.29 0.68
N LEU A 71 2.69 -1.75 0.36
CA LEU A 71 3.68 -2.14 1.36
C LEU A 71 4.09 -0.96 2.25
N ALA A 72 4.37 0.19 1.67
CA ALA A 72 4.79 1.38 2.42
C ALA A 72 3.71 1.82 3.43
N PHE A 73 2.44 1.88 3.02
CA PHE A 73 1.34 2.27 3.89
C PHE A 73 1.07 1.25 4.99
N THR A 74 1.19 -0.05 4.71
CA THR A 74 1.10 -1.09 5.74
C THR A 74 2.17 -0.93 6.81
N LEU A 75 3.42 -0.66 6.41
CA LEU A 75 4.52 -0.43 7.36
C LEU A 75 4.31 0.85 8.17
N MET A 76 3.87 1.94 7.53
CA MET A 76 3.55 3.19 8.22
C MET A 76 2.42 3.00 9.24
N LEU A 77 1.36 2.28 8.87
CA LEU A 77 0.24 2.00 9.76
C LEU A 77 0.65 1.11 10.93
N ALA A 78 1.49 0.09 10.70
CA ALA A 78 2.05 -0.74 11.76
C ALA A 78 2.86 0.11 12.77
N LEU A 79 3.73 1.00 12.27
CA LEU A 79 4.51 1.92 13.11
C LEU A 79 3.60 2.90 13.87
N ALA A 80 2.55 3.42 13.24
CA ALA A 80 1.58 4.29 13.89
C ALA A 80 0.85 3.58 15.05
N MET A 81 0.42 2.34 14.84
CA MET A 81 -0.21 1.54 15.89
C MET A 81 0.73 1.25 17.07
N GLN A 82 2.01 0.96 16.81
CA GLN A 82 3.00 0.78 17.89
C GLN A 82 3.18 2.06 18.72
N ARG A 83 3.29 3.22 18.06
CA ARG A 83 3.41 4.51 18.75
C ARG A 83 2.16 4.83 19.56
N HIS A 84 0.98 4.53 19.02
CA HIS A 84 -0.28 4.73 19.72
C HIS A 84 -0.40 3.85 20.97
N ASP A 85 0.05 2.59 20.89
CA ASP A 85 0.09 1.66 22.03
C ASP A 85 0.99 2.17 23.16
N ILE A 86 2.13 2.79 22.83
CA ILE A 86 3.03 3.41 23.82
C ILE A 86 2.35 4.60 24.50
N VAL A 87 1.63 5.46 23.75
CA VAL A 87 0.95 6.63 24.32
C VAL A 87 -0.22 6.21 25.20
N GLU A 88 -1.11 5.33 24.74
CA GLU A 88 -2.28 4.90 25.51
C GLU A 88 -1.91 4.13 26.78
N ASN A 89 -0.84 3.34 26.75
CA ASN A 89 -0.39 2.61 27.94
C ASN A 89 0.61 3.42 28.79
N GLY A 90 1.31 4.39 28.21
CA GLY A 90 2.28 5.25 28.90
C GLY A 90 1.67 6.46 29.63
N HIS A 91 0.45 6.89 29.26
CA HIS A 91 -0.26 7.99 29.93
C HIS A 91 -1.07 7.53 31.17
N ARG A 92 -0.98 6.26 31.56
CA ARG A 92 -1.61 5.73 32.77
C ARG A 92 -0.63 5.80 33.96
N TYR A 93 -0.45 7.00 34.49
CA TYR A 93 0.13 7.24 35.83
C TYR A 93 -0.91 7.94 36.70
#